data_AF-A0A3N5YB90-F1
#
_entry.id   AF-A0A3N5YB90-F1
#
_cell.length_a   1.000
_cell.length_b   1.000
_cell.length_c   1.000
_cell.angle_alpha   90.00
_cell.angle_beta   90.00
_cell.angle_gamma   90.00
#
_symmetry.space_group_name_H-M   'P 1'
#
loop_
_entity.id
_entity.type
_entity.pdbx_description
1 polymer ?
#
loop_
_entity_poly.entity_id
_entity_poly.type
_entity_poly.pdbx_seq_one_letter_code
_entity_poly.pdbx_strand_id
1 'polypeptide(L)'
;MTRYAALSVFLGLALPAALPLVALAPPVEVKCTFANPSYAGDCLEKTTRQSKEKPAAVCQPILDCLNNPRCVKTYCQSTTIRQGWTLKSAE
;
A
#
# COMPACT_ATOMS: atom_id res chain seq x y z
N MET A 1 -5.00 67.41 25.81
CA MET A 1 -4.68 66.65 24.57
C MET A 1 -3.42 65.85 24.86
N THR A 2 -3.29 64.53 24.78
CA THR A 2 -4.15 63.35 24.59
C THR A 2 -3.28 62.17 25.08
N ARG A 3 -3.81 61.29 25.93
CA ARG A 3 -3.12 60.11 26.49
C ARG A 3 -3.11 58.97 25.47
N TYR A 4 -1.99 58.29 25.17
CA TYR A 4 -1.93 56.91 24.63
C TYR A 4 -0.48 56.38 24.73
N ALA A 5 -0.16 55.11 24.94
CA ALA A 5 -0.80 53.94 25.53
C ALA A 5 0.33 52.89 25.66
N ALA A 6 0.37 52.16 26.78
CA ALA A 6 1.37 51.12 27.03
C ALA A 6 1.18 49.94 26.05
N LEU A 7 2.25 49.56 25.35
CA LEU A 7 2.30 48.41 24.46
C LEU A 7 2.43 47.12 25.30
N SER A 8 1.31 46.43 25.50
CA SER A 8 1.25 45.11 26.11
C SER A 8 1.72 44.05 25.10
N VAL A 9 2.88 43.45 25.36
CA VAL A 9 3.36 42.25 24.65
C VAL A 9 2.59 41.05 25.20
N PHE A 10 1.57 40.58 24.47
CA PHE A 10 0.91 39.32 24.79
C PHE A 10 1.81 38.16 24.37
N LEU A 11 2.41 37.52 25.37
CA LEU A 11 3.17 36.29 25.23
C LEU A 11 2.19 35.15 24.90
N GLY A 12 2.04 34.84 23.62
CA GLY A 12 1.22 33.72 23.16
C GLY A 12 1.85 32.39 23.53
N LEU A 13 1.30 31.71 24.54
CA LEU A 13 1.57 30.29 24.79
C LEU A 13 1.01 29.47 23.62
N ALA A 14 1.89 29.09 22.69
CA ALA A 14 1.59 28.07 21.70
C ALA A 14 1.58 26.71 22.39
N LEU A 15 0.40 26.21 22.74
CA LEU A 15 0.20 24.84 23.19
C LEU A 15 0.45 23.90 22.00
N PRO A 16 1.44 22.99 22.03
CA PRO A 16 1.59 22.01 20.96
C PRO A 16 0.42 21.04 21.07
N ALA A 17 -0.48 21.07 20.08
CA ALA A 17 -1.51 20.07 19.93
C ALA A 17 -0.84 18.71 19.69
N ALA A 18 -0.77 17.87 20.73
CA ALA A 18 -0.37 16.49 20.60
C ALA A 18 -1.44 15.77 19.77
N LEU A 19 -1.21 15.64 18.46
CA LEU A 19 -2.02 14.77 17.62
C LEU A 19 -1.89 13.33 18.15
N PRO A 20 -2.99 12.60 18.34
CA PRO A 20 -2.90 11.20 18.69
C PRO A 20 -2.23 10.46 17.53
N LEU A 21 -1.03 9.93 17.77
CA LEU A 21 -0.39 8.98 16.88
C LEU A 21 -1.23 7.71 16.90
N VAL A 22 -2.18 7.58 15.98
CA VAL A 22 -2.90 6.32 15.79
C VAL A 22 -1.87 5.31 15.30
N ALA A 23 -1.43 4.42 16.18
CA ALA A 23 -0.53 3.34 15.83
C ALA A 23 -1.25 2.43 14.82
N LEU A 24 -0.89 2.56 13.54
CA LEU A 24 -1.28 1.62 12.50
C LEU A 24 -0.65 0.27 12.87
N ALA A 25 -1.49 -0.77 12.93
CA ALA A 25 -1.01 -2.13 13.13
C ALA A 25 0.06 -2.46 12.08
N PRO A 26 1.08 -3.28 12.43
CA PRO A 26 2.12 -3.62 11.49
C PRO A 26 1.53 -4.33 10.25
N PRO A 27 2.07 -4.07 9.06
CA PRO A 27 1.65 -4.76 7.85
C PRO A 27 1.93 -6.28 7.97
N VAL A 28 1.02 -7.07 7.40
CA VAL A 28 1.06 -8.55 7.45
C VAL A 28 1.49 -9.06 6.08
N GLU A 29 2.42 -10.02 6.03
CA GLU A 29 2.82 -10.70 4.80
C GLU A 29 1.62 -11.47 4.20
N VAL A 30 1.50 -11.41 2.87
CA VAL A 30 0.54 -12.16 2.07
C VAL A 30 1.30 -12.86 0.95
N LYS A 31 1.01 -14.14 0.75
CA LYS A 31 1.48 -14.95 -0.37
C LYS A 31 0.37 -15.04 -1.41
N CYS A 32 0.69 -14.63 -2.63
CA CYS A 32 -0.19 -14.70 -3.78
C CYS A 32 0.29 -15.82 -4.71
N THR A 33 -0.57 -16.82 -4.94
CA THR A 33 -0.28 -17.91 -5.88
C THR A 33 -1.04 -17.67 -7.18
N PHE A 34 -0.31 -17.53 -8.29
CA PHE A 34 -0.86 -17.33 -9.61
C PHE A 34 -0.59 -18.54 -10.51
N ALA A 35 -1.52 -18.83 -11.41
CA ALA A 35 -1.36 -19.86 -12.43
C ALA A 35 -1.49 -19.27 -13.83
N ASN A 36 -0.73 -19.83 -14.77
CA ASN A 36 -0.87 -19.54 -16.20
C ASN A 36 -0.48 -20.80 -16.99
N PRO A 37 -1.26 -21.25 -17.98
CA PRO A 37 -0.92 -22.43 -18.79
C PRO A 37 0.43 -22.35 -19.52
N SER A 38 0.90 -21.14 -19.81
CA SER A 38 2.19 -20.88 -20.46
C SER A 38 3.35 -20.71 -19.47
N TYR A 39 3.10 -20.82 -18.16
CA TYR A 39 4.10 -20.73 -17.11
C TYR A 39 4.34 -22.10 -16.49
N ALA A 40 5.60 -22.42 -16.20
CA ALA A 40 5.96 -23.70 -15.61
C ALA A 40 5.60 -23.71 -14.11
N GLY A 41 4.53 -24.44 -13.77
CA GLY A 41 4.06 -24.57 -12.40
C GLY A 41 3.27 -23.35 -11.91
N ASP A 42 3.26 -23.16 -10.59
CA ASP A 42 2.60 -22.02 -9.95
C ASP A 42 3.60 -20.91 -9.66
N CYS A 43 3.18 -19.67 -9.85
CA CYS A 43 3.93 -18.49 -9.49
C CYS A 43 3.59 -18.04 -8.07
N LEU A 44 4.61 -17.83 -7.23
CA LEU A 44 4.45 -17.35 -5.86
C LEU A 44 5.04 -15.95 -5.74
N GLU A 45 4.20 -14.98 -5.40
CA GLU A 45 4.60 -13.62 -5.09
C GLU A 45 4.29 -13.28 -3.64
N LYS A 46 5.15 -12.45 -3.04
CA LYS A 46 4.94 -11.96 -1.68
C LYS A 46 4.61 -10.48 -1.71
N THR A 47 3.65 -10.09 -0.90
CA THR A 47 3.25 -8.70 -0.71
C THR A 47 2.85 -8.47 0.75
N THR A 48 2.47 -7.26 1.09
CA THR A 48 2.05 -6.90 2.44
C THR A 48 0.69 -6.23 2.41
N ARG A 49 -0.15 -6.55 3.39
CA ARG A 49 -1.47 -5.94 3.59
C ARG A 49 -1.59 -5.26 4.93
N GLN A 50 -2.49 -4.30 5.04
CA GLN A 50 -3.00 -3.89 6.35
C GLN A 50 -3.86 -5.01 6.94
N SER A 51 -3.87 -5.21 8.26
CA SER A 51 -4.54 -6.37 8.88
C SER A 51 -6.03 -6.49 8.58
N LYS A 52 -6.70 -5.38 8.21
CA LYS A 52 -8.13 -5.33 7.86
C LYS A 52 -8.42 -5.62 6.38
N GLU A 53 -7.42 -5.57 5.52
CA GLU A 53 -7.59 -5.84 4.08
C GLU A 53 -7.73 -7.34 3.83
N LYS A 54 -8.49 -7.75 2.81
CA LYS A 54 -8.56 -9.18 2.43
C LYS A 54 -7.29 -9.56 1.65
N PRO A 55 -6.67 -10.74 1.87
CA PRO A 55 -5.47 -11.16 1.13
C PRO A 55 -5.63 -11.06 -0.39
N ALA A 56 -6.76 -11.56 -0.91
CA ALA A 56 -7.05 -11.54 -2.35
C ALA A 56 -7.09 -10.12 -2.93
N ALA A 57 -7.55 -9.12 -2.17
CA ALA A 57 -7.60 -7.74 -2.63
C ALA A 57 -6.20 -7.16 -2.87
N VAL A 58 -5.20 -7.60 -2.10
CA VAL A 58 -3.81 -7.14 -2.24
C VAL A 58 -3.07 -7.90 -3.34
N CYS A 59 -3.50 -9.11 -3.67
CA CYS A 59 -3.01 -9.85 -4.84
C CYS A 59 -3.58 -9.34 -6.17
N GLN A 60 -4.75 -8.68 -6.15
CA GLN A 60 -5.42 -8.23 -7.38
C GLN A 60 -4.58 -7.28 -8.24
N PRO A 61 -3.88 -6.25 -7.71
CA PRO A 61 -3.03 -5.38 -8.53
C PRO A 61 -1.87 -6.13 -9.21
N ILE A 62 -1.37 -7.20 -8.57
CA ILE A 62 -0.34 -8.07 -9.16
C ILE A 62 -0.96 -8.87 -10.32
N LEU A 63 -2.15 -9.45 -10.11
CA LEU A 63 -2.89 -10.14 -11.16
C LEU A 63 -3.21 -9.24 -12.35
N ASP A 64 -3.64 -8.01 -12.09
CA ASP A 64 -3.94 -7.02 -13.13
C ASP A 64 -2.69 -6.67 -13.93
N CYS A 65 -1.54 -6.50 -13.26
CA CYS A 65 -0.27 -6.28 -13.92
C CYS A 65 0.16 -7.49 -14.78
N LEU A 66 0.04 -8.71 -14.25
CA LEU A 66 0.33 -9.96 -14.96
C LEU A 66 -0.57 -10.12 -16.21
N ASN A 67 -1.79 -9.59 -16.19
CA ASN A 67 -2.72 -9.58 -17.31
C ASN A 67 -2.72 -8.27 -18.12
N ASN A 68 -1.73 -7.39 -17.93
CA ASN A 68 -1.62 -6.14 -18.68
C ASN A 68 -0.30 -6.09 -19.48
N PRO A 69 -0.36 -6.04 -20.82
CA PRO A 69 0.84 -6.00 -21.66
C PRO A 69 1.66 -4.71 -21.47
N ARG A 70 1.07 -3.66 -20.87
CA ARG A 70 1.76 -2.40 -20.56
C ARG A 70 2.42 -2.41 -19.18
N CYS A 71 2.29 -3.47 -18.39
CA CYS A 71 2.91 -3.52 -17.08
C CYS A 71 4.42 -3.78 -17.16
N VAL A 72 5.20 -2.85 -16.59
CA VAL A 72 6.67 -2.89 -16.58
C VAL A 72 7.28 -3.62 -15.37
N LYS A 73 6.46 -3.99 -14.37
CA LYS A 73 6.95 -4.75 -13.22
C LYS A 73 7.20 -6.21 -13.61
N THR A 74 8.27 -6.78 -13.07
CA THR A 74 8.55 -8.21 -13.20
C THR A 74 7.88 -8.94 -12.04
N TYR A 75 6.96 -9.84 -12.38
CA TYR A 75 6.34 -10.79 -11.48
C TYR A 75 6.50 -12.18 -12.10
N CYS A 76 6.51 -13.23 -11.28
CA CYS A 76 6.69 -14.60 -11.72
C CYS A 76 7.96 -14.78 -12.56
N GLN A 77 9.01 -14.01 -12.25
CA GLN A 77 10.26 -13.95 -13.01
C GLN A 77 10.09 -13.70 -14.53
N SER A 78 8.94 -13.17 -14.95
CA SER A 78 8.58 -12.99 -16.36
C SER A 78 8.05 -11.60 -16.65
N THR A 79 8.53 -11.02 -17.75
CA THR A 79 7.99 -9.79 -18.33
C THR A 79 7.23 -10.02 -19.63
N THR A 80 7.32 -11.24 -20.18
CA THR A 80 6.82 -11.59 -21.52
C THR A 80 5.49 -12.32 -21.49
N ILE A 81 5.19 -13.07 -20.43
CA ILE A 81 3.88 -13.73 -20.26
C ILE A 81 2.92 -12.69 -19.69
N ARG A 82 2.12 -12.10 -20.57
CA ARG A 82 1.09 -11.12 -20.25
C ARG A 82 -0.21 -11.61 -20.87
N GLN A 83 -1.26 -11.79 -20.05
CA GLN A 83 -2.53 -12.49 -20.33
C GLN A 83 -2.58 -13.94 -19.82
N GLY A 84 -3.79 -14.39 -19.49
CA GLY A 84 -4.09 -15.79 -19.10
C GLY A 84 -3.76 -16.15 -17.65
N TRP A 85 -3.32 -15.19 -16.84
CA TRP A 85 -3.04 -15.42 -15.44
C TRP A 85 -4.31 -15.46 -14.61
N THR A 86 -4.37 -16.37 -13.63
CA THR A 86 -5.45 -16.44 -12.63
C THR A 86 -4.87 -16.48 -11.22
N LEU A 87 -5.64 -15.99 -10.25
CA LEU A 87 -5.32 -16.13 -8.83
C LEU A 87 -5.83 -17.49 -8.33
N LYS A 88 -4.91 -18.36 -7.89
CA LYS A 88 -5.23 -19.66 -7.29
C LYS A 88 -5.51 -19.55 -5.79
N SER A 89 -4.66 -18.84 -5.06
CA SER A 89 -4.80 -18.64 -3.62
C SER A 89 -4.16 -17.33 -3.16
N ALA A 90 -4.63 -16.81 -2.03
CA ALA A 90 -4.09 -15.65 -1.37
C ALA A 90 -4.17 -15.85 0.15
N GLU A 91 -3.01 -15.92 0.82
CA GLU A 91 -2.90 -16.26 2.25
C GLU A 91 -1.93 -15.35 3.00
#